data_AF-A0A497BYP4-F1
#
_entry.id   AF-A0A497BYP4-F1
#
_cell.length_a   1.000
_cell.length_b   1.000
_cell.length_c   1.000
_cell.angle_alpha   90.00
_cell.angle_beta   90.00
_cell.angle_gamma   90.00
#
_symmetry.space_group_name_H-M   'P 1'
#
loop_
_entity.id
_entity.type
_entity.pdbx_description
1 polymer ?
#
loop_
_entity_poly.entity_id
_entity_poly.type
_entity_poly.pdbx_seq_one_letter_code
_entity_poly.pdbx_strand_id
1 'polypeptide(L)'
;MSEDIQQAENAIKAGDTKSAFELLRQVLAEDPESERAWWIMSGLVQRSERQNCMEQILRINPENQFARDALTQLKEAPPQEEIKPEREIPKPAKKAPVTTLPDEFKTWHYTKGSRLYLIILGQERLIRAQAQTNLIPRIKAALKKKLLPHEYLEEIKSIPLNRIQTIREVGQSLHIRHWDKEAVRTTRFVLANPALCSRILDYLAKRLSPDYSLQTKKTRTVLNLLISTLLVIGATVLTAIGYLSVISGTIQTPWLKGIIAWLGPGGVSLAGAMLLLIALGISGGLLFKPRTRRELVAIGLEKVDE
;
A
#
# COMPACT_ATOMS: atom_id res chain seq x y z
N MET A 1 0.78 -30.92 13.77
CA MET A 1 2.00 -31.11 14.59
C MET A 1 3.24 -31.38 13.74
N SER A 2 3.39 -32.53 13.07
CA SER A 2 4.56 -32.77 12.18
C SER A 2 4.53 -31.92 10.89
N GLU A 3 3.34 -31.60 10.41
CA GLU A 3 3.13 -30.76 9.22
C GLU A 3 3.66 -29.33 9.42
N ASP A 4 3.47 -28.76 10.61
CA ASP A 4 3.89 -27.39 10.94
C ASP A 4 5.42 -27.28 11.07
N ILE A 5 6.08 -28.33 11.58
CA ILE A 5 7.55 -28.43 11.58
C ILE A 5 8.09 -28.53 10.15
N GLN A 6 7.43 -29.33 9.29
CA GLN A 6 7.85 -29.47 7.90
C GLN A 6 7.66 -28.17 7.11
N GLN A 7 6.57 -27.45 7.36
CA GLN A 7 6.33 -26.13 6.80
C GLN A 7 7.38 -25.12 7.28
N ALA A 8 7.77 -25.14 8.55
CA ALA A 8 8.85 -24.31 9.05
C ALA A 8 10.18 -24.60 8.36
N GLU A 9 10.56 -25.88 8.19
CA GLU A 9 11.76 -26.26 7.42
C GLU A 9 11.73 -25.76 5.97
N ASN A 10 10.57 -25.85 5.32
CA ASN A 10 10.39 -25.36 3.95
C ASN A 10 10.51 -23.83 3.87
N ALA A 11 9.96 -23.11 4.85
CA ALA A 11 10.09 -21.66 4.95
C ALA A 11 11.57 -21.24 5.16
N ILE A 12 12.34 -21.97 5.96
CA ILE A 12 13.79 -21.73 6.12
C ILE A 12 14.53 -21.92 4.79
N LYS A 13 14.25 -23.00 4.06
CA LYS A 13 14.84 -23.26 2.73
C LYS A 13 14.50 -22.17 1.72
N ALA A 14 13.32 -21.57 1.83
CA ALA A 14 12.88 -20.44 1.01
C ALA A 14 13.45 -19.08 1.46
N GLY A 15 14.23 -19.02 2.55
CA GLY A 15 14.77 -17.79 3.12
C GLY A 15 13.79 -17.00 3.99
N ASP A 16 12.58 -17.52 4.22
CA ASP A 16 11.58 -16.90 5.09
C ASP A 16 11.74 -17.37 6.54
N THR A 17 12.77 -16.84 7.20
CA THR A 17 13.11 -17.18 8.59
C THR A 17 12.11 -16.64 9.61
N LYS A 18 11.23 -15.70 9.21
CA LYS A 18 10.22 -15.07 10.06
C LYS A 18 8.98 -15.95 10.17
N SER A 19 8.46 -16.43 9.04
CA SER A 19 7.34 -17.37 9.05
C SER A 19 7.73 -18.69 9.71
N ALA A 20 8.95 -19.19 9.47
CA ALA A 20 9.48 -20.37 10.16
C ALA A 20 9.55 -20.20 11.68
N PHE A 21 9.87 -19.01 12.18
CA PHE A 21 9.91 -18.72 13.61
C PHE A 21 8.53 -18.82 14.26
N GLU A 22 7.53 -18.16 13.65
CA GLU A 22 6.18 -18.13 14.19
C GLU A 22 5.55 -19.53 14.19
N LEU A 23 5.77 -20.30 13.13
CA LEU A 23 5.33 -21.70 13.04
C LEU A 23 5.96 -22.55 14.14
N LEU A 24 7.29 -22.48 14.33
CA LEU A 24 7.96 -23.24 15.39
C LEU A 24 7.56 -22.78 16.79
N ARG A 25 7.24 -21.50 16.99
CA ARG A 25 6.72 -21.01 18.27
C ARG A 25 5.33 -21.59 18.59
N GLN A 26 4.47 -21.72 17.59
CA GLN A 26 3.17 -22.38 17.75
C GLN A 26 3.34 -23.87 18.05
N VAL A 27 4.22 -24.56 17.31
CA VAL A 27 4.54 -25.97 17.56
C VAL A 27 5.03 -26.18 18.99
N LEU A 28 5.97 -25.37 19.47
CA LEU A 28 6.52 -25.50 20.83
C LEU A 28 5.55 -25.07 21.94
N ALA A 29 4.52 -24.28 21.62
CA ALA A 29 3.45 -23.95 22.55
C ALA A 29 2.48 -25.11 22.73
N GLU A 30 2.28 -25.92 21.68
CA GLU A 30 1.42 -27.10 21.70
C GLU A 30 2.16 -28.37 22.15
N ASP A 31 3.42 -28.54 21.73
CA ASP A 31 4.31 -29.64 22.09
C ASP A 31 5.68 -29.12 22.56
N PRO A 32 5.82 -28.80 23.86
CA PRO A 32 7.09 -28.34 24.45
C PRO A 32 8.18 -29.43 24.52
N GLU A 33 7.85 -30.69 24.27
CA GLU A 33 8.77 -31.83 24.37
C GLU A 33 9.36 -32.23 23.02
N SER A 34 9.04 -31.49 21.96
CA SER A 34 9.57 -31.74 20.62
C SER A 34 11.06 -31.37 20.49
N GLU A 35 11.93 -32.37 20.65
CA GLU A 35 13.38 -32.24 20.43
C GLU A 35 13.71 -31.60 19.08
N ARG A 36 13.04 -32.05 18.02
CA ARG A 36 13.24 -31.58 16.64
C ARG A 36 12.85 -30.11 16.48
N ALA A 37 11.74 -29.67 17.08
CA ALA A 37 11.33 -28.27 17.00
C ALA A 37 12.31 -27.35 17.74
N TRP A 38 12.81 -27.76 18.91
CA TRP A 38 13.86 -27.03 19.62
C TRP A 38 15.18 -26.96 18.84
N TRP A 39 15.55 -28.05 18.15
CA TRP A 39 16.74 -28.08 17.31
C TRP A 39 16.63 -27.08 16.15
N ILE A 40 15.52 -27.09 15.41
CA ILE A 40 15.31 -26.17 14.29
C ILE A 40 15.22 -24.73 14.79
N MET A 41 14.57 -24.49 15.93
CA MET A 41 14.48 -23.17 16.57
C MET A 41 15.86 -22.61 16.93
N SER A 42 16.80 -23.46 17.37
CA SER A 42 18.17 -23.05 17.67
C SER A 42 18.92 -22.49 16.45
N GLY A 43 18.68 -23.04 15.26
CA GLY A 43 19.32 -22.59 14.01
C GLY A 43 18.89 -21.21 13.55
N LEU A 44 18.06 -20.56 14.33
CA LEU A 44 17.14 -19.55 13.91
C LEU A 44 17.25 -18.38 14.90
N VAL A 45 17.47 -18.62 16.20
CA VAL A 45 17.61 -17.60 17.26
C VAL A 45 19.05 -17.09 17.43
N GLN A 46 19.22 -16.00 18.19
CA GLN A 46 20.53 -15.40 18.46
C GLN A 46 21.40 -16.33 19.34
N ARG A 47 22.72 -16.09 19.39
CA ARG A 47 23.67 -16.94 20.13
C ARG A 47 23.31 -17.12 21.62
N SER A 48 22.82 -16.06 22.27
CA SER A 48 22.36 -16.10 23.67
C SER A 48 21.13 -16.99 23.87
N GLU A 49 20.23 -17.05 22.88
CA GLU A 49 19.00 -17.85 22.93
C GLU A 49 19.24 -19.28 22.43
N ARG A 50 20.28 -19.49 21.62
CA ARG A 50 20.73 -20.82 21.16
C ARG A 50 21.13 -21.71 22.32
N GLN A 51 21.82 -21.16 23.32
CA GLN A 51 22.20 -21.90 24.53
C GLN A 51 20.95 -22.44 25.24
N ASN A 52 19.94 -21.61 25.44
CA ASN A 52 18.67 -22.02 26.05
C ASN A 52 17.98 -23.13 25.23
N CYS A 53 18.00 -23.05 23.90
CA CYS A 53 17.43 -24.10 23.05
C CYS A 53 18.17 -25.44 23.22
N MET A 54 19.50 -25.42 23.28
CA MET A 54 20.30 -26.64 23.52
C MET A 54 20.04 -27.22 24.91
N GLU A 55 19.88 -26.38 25.93
CA GLU A 55 19.51 -26.82 27.28
C GLU A 55 18.13 -27.46 27.33
N GLN A 56 17.15 -26.95 26.57
CA GLN A 56 15.84 -27.60 26.45
C GLN A 56 15.93 -28.98 25.77
N ILE A 57 16.75 -29.11 24.73
CA ILE A 57 16.99 -30.39 24.06
C ILE A 57 17.61 -31.39 25.02
N LEU A 58 18.61 -30.98 25.81
CA LEU A 58 19.25 -31.84 26.81
C LEU A 58 18.35 -32.15 28.01
N ARG A 59 17.39 -31.29 28.33
CA ARG A 59 16.35 -31.58 29.32
C ARG A 59 15.40 -32.68 28.83
N ILE A 60 15.03 -32.64 27.54
CA ILE A 60 14.13 -33.62 26.91
C ILE A 60 14.87 -34.94 26.68
N ASN A 61 16.08 -34.87 26.14
CA ASN A 61 16.92 -36.01 25.80
C ASN A 61 18.37 -35.75 26.29
N PRO A 62 18.69 -36.14 27.52
CA PRO A 62 20.03 -35.96 28.10
C PRO A 62 21.14 -36.70 27.35
N GLU A 63 20.79 -37.71 26.55
CA GLU A 63 21.74 -38.51 25.79
C GLU A 63 22.08 -37.90 24.42
N ASN A 64 21.40 -36.82 24.00
CA ASN A 64 21.67 -36.18 22.72
C ASN A 64 23.11 -35.60 22.69
N GLN A 65 24.00 -36.30 21.97
CA GLN A 65 25.40 -35.91 21.80
C GLN A 65 25.53 -34.63 20.98
N PHE A 66 24.70 -34.43 19.95
CA PHE A 66 24.74 -33.24 19.10
C PHE A 66 24.45 -31.95 19.87
N ALA A 67 23.49 -31.98 20.81
CA ALA A 67 23.17 -30.83 21.64
C ALA A 67 24.25 -30.55 22.70
N ARG A 68 24.91 -31.59 23.24
CA ARG A 68 26.07 -31.43 24.14
C ARG A 68 27.24 -30.78 23.42
N ASP A 69 27.58 -31.28 22.23
CA ASP A 69 28.69 -30.75 21.44
C ASP A 69 28.44 -29.31 21.01
N ALA A 70 27.21 -29.01 20.55
CA ALA A 70 26.81 -27.64 20.20
C ALA A 70 26.87 -26.69 21.41
N LEU A 71 26.46 -27.14 22.60
CA LEU A 71 26.53 -26.33 23.82
C LEU A 71 27.98 -26.06 24.26
N THR A 72 28.87 -27.05 24.14
CA THR A 72 30.30 -26.90 24.40
C THR A 72 30.94 -25.89 23.44
N GLN A 73 30.68 -26.02 22.13
CA GLN A 73 31.17 -25.08 21.12
C GLN A 73 30.67 -23.64 21.34
N LEU A 74 29.41 -23.49 21.80
CA LEU A 74 28.86 -22.17 22.13
C LEU A 74 29.54 -21.52 23.35
N LYS A 75 30.06 -22.32 24.29
CA LYS A 75 30.77 -21.86 25.50
C LYS A 75 32.24 -21.55 25.24
N GLU A 76 32.90 -22.27 24.34
CA GLU A 76 34.34 -22.13 24.07
C GLU A 76 34.67 -21.03 23.05
N ALA A 77 33.79 -20.74 22.09
CA ALA A 77 34.06 -19.69 21.10
C ALA A 77 33.88 -18.26 21.66
N PRO A 78 34.86 -17.35 21.49
CA PRO A 78 34.73 -15.94 21.86
C PRO A 78 33.54 -15.27 21.15
N PRO A 79 32.94 -14.19 21.70
CA PRO A 79 31.87 -13.45 21.03
C PRO A 79 32.38 -12.77 19.75
N GLN A 80 32.47 -13.50 18.65
CA GLN A 80 32.50 -12.90 17.32
C GLN A 80 31.05 -12.64 16.90
N GLU A 81 30.81 -11.43 16.37
CA GLU A 81 29.55 -11.04 15.75
C GLU A 81 29.30 -11.95 14.53
N GLU A 82 28.64 -13.08 14.76
CA GLU A 82 28.11 -13.92 13.69
C GLU A 82 27.07 -13.11 12.90
N ILE A 83 27.47 -12.64 11.71
CA ILE A 83 26.57 -12.04 10.72
C ILE A 83 25.69 -13.16 10.15
N LYS A 84 24.61 -13.47 10.87
CA LYS A 84 23.51 -14.32 10.40
C LYS A 84 22.31 -13.41 10.07
N PRO A 85 21.48 -13.72 9.04
CA PRO A 85 20.41 -12.82 8.61
C PRO A 85 19.57 -12.35 9.80
N GLU A 86 19.56 -11.04 10.01
CA GLU A 86 18.90 -10.36 11.11
C GLU A 86 17.45 -10.84 11.21
N ARG A 87 17.17 -11.65 12.23
CA ARG A 87 15.80 -11.96 12.61
C ARG A 87 15.18 -10.73 13.26
N GLU A 88 14.08 -10.26 12.68
CA GLU A 88 13.08 -9.46 13.38
C GLU A 88 12.34 -10.32 14.43
N ILE A 89 13.04 -10.81 15.45
CA ILE A 89 12.38 -11.12 16.73
C ILE A 89 12.36 -9.78 17.48
N PRO A 90 11.19 -9.24 17.86
CA PRO A 90 11.13 -8.01 18.63
C PRO A 90 11.81 -8.25 19.98
N LYS A 91 13.09 -7.86 20.06
CA LYS A 91 13.82 -7.61 21.31
C LYS A 91 12.91 -6.76 22.19
N PRO A 92 12.71 -7.07 23.48
CA PRO A 92 12.03 -6.14 24.38
C PRO A 92 12.77 -4.82 24.25
N ALA A 93 12.01 -3.80 23.81
CA ALA A 93 12.55 -2.60 23.21
C ALA A 93 13.72 -2.07 24.02
N LYS A 94 14.93 -2.20 23.48
CA LYS A 94 16.07 -1.39 23.90
C LYS A 94 15.70 0.04 23.53
N LYS A 95 14.93 0.69 24.41
CA LYS A 95 14.35 2.03 24.32
C LYS A 95 14.38 2.54 22.88
N ALA A 96 13.47 2.03 22.05
CA ALA A 96 13.23 2.66 20.75
C ALA A 96 13.00 4.14 21.06
N PRO A 97 13.73 5.07 20.43
CA PRO A 97 13.63 6.48 20.76
C PRO A 97 12.17 6.83 20.62
N VAL A 98 11.55 7.13 21.76
CA VAL A 98 10.27 7.81 21.80
C VAL A 98 10.44 8.98 20.85
N THR A 99 9.75 8.93 19.72
CA THR A 99 9.70 10.11 18.85
C THR A 99 8.81 11.07 19.61
N THR A 100 9.44 11.93 20.40
CA THR A 100 8.78 13.08 21.00
C THR A 100 8.16 13.87 19.86
N LEU A 101 6.82 13.88 19.84
CA LEU A 101 6.10 14.72 18.90
C LEU A 101 6.47 16.17 19.22
N PRO A 102 6.80 16.99 18.22
CA PRO A 102 6.99 18.43 18.42
C PRO A 102 5.75 19.04 19.09
N ASP A 103 5.92 20.13 19.83
CA ASP A 103 4.84 20.73 20.64
C ASP A 103 3.57 21.07 19.85
N GLU A 104 3.68 21.24 18.53
CA GLU A 104 2.57 21.49 17.63
C GLU A 104 2.55 20.46 16.46
N PHE A 105 1.71 19.44 16.60
CA PHE A 105 1.48 18.41 15.59
C PHE A 105 0.01 18.31 15.21
N LYS A 106 -0.27 18.19 13.91
CA LYS A 106 -1.62 17.96 13.40
C LYS A 106 -1.80 16.49 13.09
N THR A 107 -2.87 15.88 13.61
CA THR A 107 -3.21 14.48 13.32
C THR A 107 -4.50 14.38 12.53
N TRP A 108 -4.52 13.46 11.58
CA TRP A 108 -5.72 12.97 10.92
C TRP A 108 -5.75 11.45 11.07
N HIS A 109 -6.92 10.90 11.35
CA HIS A 109 -7.09 9.46 11.44
C HIS A 109 -8.40 9.05 10.78
N TYR A 110 -8.43 7.85 10.23
CA TYR A 110 -9.63 7.25 9.68
C TYR A 110 -9.54 5.73 9.78
N THR A 111 -10.69 5.07 9.85
CA THR A 111 -10.77 3.61 9.87
C THR A 111 -11.18 3.09 8.49
N LYS A 112 -10.61 1.97 8.08
CA LYS A 112 -11.01 1.24 6.87
C LYS A 112 -10.93 -0.26 7.18
N GLY A 113 -12.09 -0.88 7.41
CA GLY A 113 -12.17 -2.25 7.93
C GLY A 113 -11.62 -2.33 9.36
N SER A 114 -10.78 -3.33 9.63
CA SER A 114 -10.12 -3.55 10.93
C SER A 114 -8.84 -2.72 11.15
N ARG A 115 -8.50 -1.83 10.21
CA ARG A 115 -7.29 -1.00 10.28
C ARG A 115 -7.63 0.48 10.50
N LEU A 116 -6.94 1.07 11.46
CA LEU A 116 -6.82 2.50 11.69
C LEU A 116 -5.64 3.03 10.87
N TYR A 117 -5.86 4.08 10.10
CA TYR A 117 -4.82 4.81 9.41
C TYR A 117 -4.64 6.14 10.10
N LEU A 118 -3.39 6.44 10.45
CA LEU A 118 -3.00 7.64 11.18
C LEU A 118 -1.99 8.43 10.33
N ILE A 119 -2.28 9.70 10.12
CA ILE A 119 -1.42 10.65 9.43
C ILE A 119 -1.09 11.75 10.42
N ILE A 120 0.19 11.98 10.64
CA ILE A 120 0.69 12.91 11.63
C ILE A 120 1.66 13.84 10.93
N LEU A 121 1.36 15.12 11.00
CA LEU A 121 2.22 16.16 10.49
C LEU A 121 2.88 16.86 11.67
N GLY A 122 4.12 16.49 11.94
CA GLY A 122 5.01 17.20 12.86
C GLY A 122 5.60 18.46 12.22
N GLN A 123 6.56 19.10 12.90
CA GLN A 123 7.25 20.30 12.41
C GLN A 123 8.11 20.02 11.17
N GLU A 124 8.85 18.92 11.16
CA GLU A 124 9.82 18.62 10.10
C GLU A 124 9.51 17.33 9.35
N ARG A 125 8.52 16.56 9.80
CA ARG A 125 8.23 15.22 9.28
C ARG A 125 6.75 14.98 9.11
N LEU A 126 6.40 14.39 7.98
CA LEU A 126 5.09 13.81 7.72
C LEU A 126 5.17 12.29 7.96
N ILE A 127 4.43 11.81 8.94
CA ILE A 127 4.39 10.41 9.36
C ILE A 127 3.05 9.81 8.94
N ARG A 128 3.09 8.66 8.29
CA ARG A 128 1.95 7.78 8.09
C ARG A 128 2.20 6.50 8.85
N ALA A 129 1.21 6.08 9.63
CA ALA A 129 1.23 4.81 10.34
C ALA A 129 -0.12 4.12 10.20
N GLN A 130 -0.11 2.80 10.30
CA GLN A 130 -1.30 1.97 10.42
C GLN A 130 -1.36 1.39 11.81
N ALA A 131 -2.54 1.07 12.31
CA ALA A 131 -2.73 0.38 13.56
C ALA A 131 -4.00 -0.47 13.49
N GLN A 132 -4.15 -1.39 14.43
CA GLN A 132 -5.38 -2.14 14.58
C GLN A 132 -6.46 -1.26 15.24
N THR A 133 -7.71 -1.39 14.80
CA THR A 133 -8.83 -0.56 15.30
C THR A 133 -9.09 -0.75 16.80
N ASN A 134 -8.79 -1.92 17.37
CA ASN A 134 -8.89 -2.20 18.82
C ASN A 134 -7.93 -1.34 19.68
N LEU A 135 -6.86 -0.80 19.09
CA LEU A 135 -5.85 0.03 19.78
C LEU A 135 -6.18 1.52 19.77
N ILE A 136 -7.30 1.95 19.18
CA ILE A 136 -7.72 3.37 19.13
C ILE A 136 -7.68 4.05 20.52
N PRO A 137 -8.22 3.46 21.61
CA PRO A 137 -8.21 4.12 22.92
C PRO A 137 -6.78 4.35 23.44
N ARG A 138 -5.88 3.37 23.24
CA ARG A 138 -4.47 3.46 23.66
C ARG A 138 -3.71 4.51 22.85
N ILE A 139 -3.93 4.55 21.54
CA ILE A 139 -3.32 5.54 20.65
C ILE A 139 -3.80 6.95 21.01
N LYS A 140 -5.11 7.15 21.27
CA LYS A 140 -5.64 8.45 21.72
C LYS A 140 -4.99 8.89 23.04
N ALA A 141 -4.85 7.98 24.01
CA ALA A 141 -4.20 8.27 25.27
C ALA A 141 -2.71 8.62 25.09
N ALA A 142 -2.00 7.92 24.19
CA ALA A 142 -0.60 8.19 23.88
C ALA A 142 -0.41 9.54 23.17
N LEU A 143 -1.26 9.87 22.19
CA LEU A 143 -1.26 11.16 21.51
C LEU A 143 -1.55 12.31 22.48
N LYS A 144 -2.46 12.12 23.46
CA LYS A 144 -2.71 13.10 24.53
C LYS A 144 -1.46 13.35 25.38
N LYS A 145 -0.64 12.31 25.58
CA LYS A 145 0.65 12.38 26.26
C LYS A 145 1.80 12.83 25.34
N LYS A 146 1.52 13.25 24.09
CA LYS A 146 2.52 13.62 23.06
C LYS A 146 3.53 12.51 22.72
N LEU A 147 3.15 11.25 22.96
CA LEU A 147 3.97 10.08 22.68
C LEU A 147 3.38 9.31 21.49
N LEU A 148 4.23 8.94 20.53
CA LEU A 148 3.89 7.97 19.49
C LEU A 148 4.54 6.63 19.82
N PRO A 149 3.80 5.67 20.39
CA PRO A 149 4.34 4.36 20.66
C PRO A 149 4.43 3.62 19.32
N HIS A 150 5.66 3.40 18.83
CA HIS A 150 5.91 2.60 17.63
C HIS A 150 5.40 1.16 17.78
N GLU A 151 5.17 0.70 19.01
CA GLU A 151 4.67 -0.64 19.35
C GLU A 151 3.24 -0.93 18.85
N TYR A 152 2.40 0.10 18.73
CA TYR A 152 1.01 -0.06 18.26
C TYR A 152 0.85 0.32 16.79
N LEU A 153 1.94 0.68 16.13
CA LEU A 153 1.96 1.29 14.81
C LEU A 153 2.71 0.39 13.82
N GLU A 154 1.96 -0.13 12.86
CA GLU A 154 2.45 -0.91 11.74
C GLU A 154 2.73 0.01 10.53
N GLU A 155 3.66 -0.38 9.65
CA GLU A 155 4.01 0.34 8.41
C GLU A 155 4.31 1.85 8.61
N ILE A 156 5.09 2.20 9.62
CA ILE A 156 5.45 3.60 9.90
C ILE A 156 6.34 4.13 8.78
N LYS A 157 5.78 5.01 7.94
CA LYS A 157 6.50 5.75 6.92
C LYS A 157 6.64 7.19 7.37
N SER A 158 7.86 7.62 7.69
CA SER A 158 8.17 9.02 7.98
C SER A 158 8.92 9.65 6.82
N ILE A 159 8.40 10.77 6.30
CA ILE A 159 8.97 11.52 5.20
C ILE A 159 9.36 12.90 5.75
N PRO A 160 10.65 13.29 5.71
CA PRO A 160 11.08 14.65 6.05
C PRO A 160 10.45 15.65 5.09
N LEU A 161 9.90 16.76 5.61
CA LEU A 161 9.23 17.77 4.80
C LEU A 161 10.20 18.43 3.81
N ASN A 162 11.46 18.66 4.20
CA ASN A 162 12.49 19.22 3.32
C ASN A 162 12.89 18.31 2.14
N ARG A 163 12.55 17.03 2.18
CA ARG A 163 12.82 16.07 1.09
C ARG A 163 11.65 15.93 0.13
N ILE A 164 10.51 16.56 0.40
CA ILE A 164 9.34 16.48 -0.45
C ILE A 164 9.56 17.39 -1.67
N GLN A 165 9.48 16.82 -2.86
CA GLN A 165 9.55 17.59 -4.10
C GLN A 165 8.17 18.01 -4.57
N THR A 166 7.21 17.09 -4.48
CA THR A 166 5.85 17.31 -5.00
C THR A 166 4.83 16.51 -4.19
N ILE A 167 3.70 17.13 -3.86
CA ILE A 167 2.53 16.45 -3.30
C ILE A 167 1.37 16.62 -4.27
N ARG A 168 0.89 15.52 -4.84
CA ARG A 168 -0.18 15.53 -5.85
C ARG A 168 -1.44 14.89 -5.31
N GLU A 169 -2.56 15.56 -5.53
CA GLU A 169 -3.89 14.98 -5.28
C GLU A 169 -4.33 14.13 -6.48
N VAL A 170 -4.61 12.85 -6.23
CA VAL A 170 -5.11 11.89 -7.22
C VAL A 170 -6.31 11.15 -6.62
N GLY A 171 -7.51 11.70 -6.83
CA GLY A 171 -8.75 11.16 -6.27
C GLY A 171 -8.71 11.17 -4.74
N GLN A 172 -8.85 10.01 -4.11
CA GLN A 172 -8.75 9.83 -2.66
C GLN A 172 -7.32 9.54 -2.17
N SER A 173 -6.29 9.79 -2.99
CA SER A 173 -4.91 9.53 -2.59
C SER A 173 -3.99 10.72 -2.81
N LEU A 174 -3.09 10.95 -1.86
CA LEU A 174 -1.97 11.89 -1.97
C LEU A 174 -0.74 11.14 -2.45
N HIS A 175 -0.19 11.56 -3.58
CA HIS A 175 1.05 11.01 -4.13
C HIS A 175 2.18 11.97 -3.75
N ILE A 176 3.00 11.56 -2.80
CA ILE A 176 4.11 12.36 -2.27
C ILE A 176 5.39 11.87 -2.93
N ARG A 177 5.97 12.71 -3.78
CA ARG A 177 7.27 12.49 -4.39
C ARG A 177 8.34 13.08 -3.48
N HIS A 178 9.28 12.27 -3.03
CA HIS A 178 10.31 12.67 -2.07
C HIS A 178 11.65 11.97 -2.36
N TRP A 179 12.74 12.58 -1.90
CA TRP A 179 14.07 11.99 -1.98
C TRP A 179 14.29 10.97 -0.85
N ASP A 180 14.63 9.73 -1.20
CA ASP A 180 14.90 8.66 -0.24
C ASP A 180 16.24 7.98 -0.56
N LYS A 181 17.16 8.07 0.41
CA LYS A 181 18.56 7.62 0.36
C LYS A 181 19.34 8.21 -0.81
N GLU A 182 19.04 7.82 -2.05
CA GLU A 182 19.69 8.26 -3.30
C GLU A 182 18.75 8.28 -4.51
N ALA A 183 17.45 8.01 -4.32
CA ALA A 183 16.49 7.95 -5.41
C ALA A 183 15.20 8.73 -5.11
N VAL A 184 14.59 9.27 -6.16
CA VAL A 184 13.25 9.86 -6.06
C VAL A 184 12.22 8.75 -5.94
N ARG A 185 11.48 8.72 -4.84
CA ARG A 185 10.39 7.77 -4.60
C ARG A 185 9.05 8.48 -4.54
N THR A 186 8.00 7.80 -5.01
CA THR A 186 6.62 8.28 -4.86
C THR A 186 5.90 7.40 -3.84
N THR A 187 5.56 7.98 -2.70
CA THR A 187 4.75 7.32 -1.67
C THR A 187 3.28 7.68 -1.83
N ARG A 188 2.43 6.66 -1.91
CA ARG A 188 0.98 6.84 -2.02
C ARG A 188 0.31 6.78 -0.65
N PHE A 189 -0.34 7.85 -0.25
CA PHE A 189 -1.20 7.92 0.93
C PHE A 189 -2.64 7.82 0.45
N VAL A 190 -3.22 6.62 0.53
CA VAL A 190 -4.66 6.44 0.33
C VAL A 190 -5.38 7.04 1.54
N LEU A 191 -6.48 7.75 1.32
CA LEU A 191 -7.29 8.41 2.35
C LEU A 191 -8.72 7.88 2.32
N ALA A 192 -9.51 8.19 3.35
CA ALA A 192 -10.90 7.76 3.44
C ALA A 192 -11.80 8.36 2.35
N ASN A 193 -11.60 9.64 2.01
CA ASN A 193 -12.41 10.33 1.01
C ASN A 193 -11.59 11.45 0.32
N PRO A 194 -12.00 11.90 -0.88
CA PRO A 194 -11.33 12.99 -1.59
C PRO A 194 -11.40 14.33 -0.84
N ALA A 195 -12.44 14.57 -0.04
CA ALA A 195 -12.56 15.81 0.74
C ALA A 195 -11.45 15.97 1.80
N LEU A 196 -11.07 14.87 2.47
CA LEU A 196 -9.98 14.84 3.44
C LEU A 196 -8.63 15.03 2.73
N CYS A 197 -8.49 14.52 1.51
CA CYS A 197 -7.35 14.77 0.62
C CYS A 197 -7.14 16.28 0.40
N SER A 198 -8.21 16.97 -0.03
CA SER A 198 -8.23 18.43 -0.17
C SER A 198 -7.80 19.12 1.11
N ARG A 199 -8.46 18.81 2.22
CA ARG A 199 -8.22 19.49 3.50
C ARG A 199 -6.78 19.35 3.98
N ILE A 200 -6.18 18.17 3.80
CA ILE A 200 -4.78 17.94 4.13
C ILE A 200 -3.87 18.76 3.21
N LEU A 201 -4.14 18.75 1.89
CA LEU A 201 -3.34 19.50 0.93
C LEU A 201 -3.41 21.01 1.19
N ASP A 202 -4.60 21.55 1.44
CA ASP A 202 -4.82 22.97 1.75
C ASP A 202 -4.10 23.38 3.05
N TYR A 203 -4.09 22.50 4.06
CA TYR A 203 -3.36 22.73 5.30
C TYR A 203 -1.83 22.68 5.09
N LEU A 204 -1.35 21.72 4.30
CA LEU A 204 0.06 21.61 3.94
C LEU A 204 0.53 22.82 3.14
N ALA A 205 -0.26 23.28 2.17
CA ALA A 205 0.05 24.47 1.38
C ALA A 205 0.22 25.71 2.27
N LYS A 206 -0.66 25.89 3.26
CA LYS A 206 -0.55 27.00 4.23
C LYS A 206 0.68 26.88 5.12
N ARG A 207 1.01 25.66 5.58
CA ARG A 207 2.12 25.43 6.52
C ARG A 207 3.49 25.47 5.85
N LEU A 208 3.57 25.02 4.61
CA LEU A 208 4.81 24.91 3.83
C LEU A 208 5.09 26.16 2.98
N SER A 209 4.19 27.14 2.96
CA SER A 209 4.47 28.48 2.43
C SER A 209 5.50 29.16 3.33
N PRO A 210 6.62 29.70 2.80
CA PRO A 210 6.83 30.12 1.41
C PRO A 210 7.52 29.11 0.49
N ASP A 211 8.11 28.01 0.99
CA ASP A 211 8.99 27.13 0.20
C ASP A 211 8.27 26.30 -0.89
N TYR A 212 6.93 26.31 -0.88
CA TYR A 212 6.09 25.51 -1.78
C TYR A 212 4.97 26.34 -2.42
N SER A 213 4.76 26.15 -3.72
CA SER A 213 3.69 26.76 -4.50
C SER A 213 2.56 25.76 -4.76
N LEU A 214 1.30 26.16 -4.49
CA LEU A 214 0.13 25.38 -4.89
C LEU A 214 -0.19 25.65 -6.36
N GLN A 215 0.07 24.67 -7.22
CA GLN A 215 -0.23 24.72 -8.64
C GLN A 215 -1.53 23.95 -8.95
N THR A 216 -2.34 24.51 -9.83
CA THR A 216 -3.56 23.88 -10.34
C THR A 216 -3.38 23.55 -11.82
N LYS A 217 -2.84 22.37 -12.12
CA LYS A 217 -2.68 21.94 -13.52
C LYS A 217 -3.99 21.38 -14.05
N LYS A 218 -4.47 21.94 -15.16
CA LYS A 218 -5.55 21.36 -15.96
C LYS A 218 -4.96 20.13 -16.67
N THR A 219 -5.44 18.93 -16.36
CA THR A 219 -4.93 17.72 -17.03
C THR A 219 -5.20 17.82 -18.53
N ARG A 220 -4.14 17.76 -19.36
CA ARG A 220 -4.24 17.90 -20.81
C ARG A 220 -5.12 16.78 -21.38
N THR A 221 -6.21 17.24 -21.98
CA THR A 221 -7.38 16.53 -22.50
C THR A 221 -7.14 15.77 -23.80
N VAL A 222 -5.91 15.39 -24.17
CA VAL A 222 -5.66 14.75 -25.48
C VAL A 222 -6.29 13.36 -25.53
N LEU A 223 -6.12 12.56 -24.48
CA LEU A 223 -6.71 11.22 -24.41
C LEU A 223 -8.25 11.27 -24.36
N ASN A 224 -8.83 12.20 -23.59
CA ASN A 224 -10.28 12.38 -23.54
C ASN A 224 -10.84 12.87 -24.87
N LEU A 225 -10.10 13.75 -25.57
CA LEU A 225 -10.45 14.21 -26.92
C LEU A 225 -10.41 13.03 -27.89
N LEU A 226 -9.36 12.21 -27.88
CA LEU A 226 -9.27 11.02 -28.73
C LEU A 226 -10.40 10.03 -28.46
N ILE A 227 -10.69 9.71 -27.20
CA ILE A 227 -11.80 8.82 -26.81
C ILE A 227 -13.15 9.39 -27.28
N SER A 228 -13.39 10.69 -27.05
CA SER A 228 -14.58 11.40 -27.51
C SER A 228 -14.72 11.35 -29.04
N THR A 229 -13.63 11.59 -29.77
CA THR A 229 -13.61 11.58 -31.24
C THR A 229 -13.87 10.18 -31.78
N LEU A 230 -13.23 9.15 -31.20
CA LEU A 230 -13.43 7.74 -31.56
C LEU A 230 -14.86 7.27 -31.30
N LEU A 231 -15.46 7.69 -30.18
CA LEU A 231 -16.82 7.33 -29.80
C LEU A 231 -17.85 7.91 -30.79
N VAL A 232 -17.67 9.18 -31.19
CA VAL A 232 -18.56 9.84 -32.16
C VAL A 232 -18.38 9.23 -33.54
N ILE A 233 -17.14 9.07 -34.03
CA ILE A 233 -16.87 8.45 -35.33
C ILE A 233 -17.41 7.01 -35.38
N GLY A 234 -17.17 6.22 -34.33
CA GLY A 234 -17.65 4.85 -34.24
C GLY A 234 -19.18 4.76 -34.29
N ALA A 235 -19.87 5.65 -33.56
CA ALA A 235 -21.33 5.73 -33.62
C ALA A 235 -21.83 6.12 -35.02
N THR A 236 -21.23 7.13 -35.66
CA THR A 236 -21.61 7.56 -37.03
C THR A 236 -21.38 6.48 -38.08
N VAL A 237 -20.28 5.73 -37.99
CA VAL A 237 -20.00 4.63 -38.93
C VAL A 237 -21.00 3.49 -38.73
N LEU A 238 -21.32 3.14 -37.49
CA LEU A 238 -22.26 2.06 -37.19
C LEU A 238 -23.68 2.40 -37.68
N THR A 239 -24.12 3.66 -37.54
CA THR A 239 -25.42 4.10 -38.04
C THR A 239 -25.47 4.12 -39.57
N ALA A 240 -24.40 4.58 -40.23
CA ALA A 240 -24.30 4.56 -41.69
C ALA A 240 -24.31 3.14 -42.26
N ILE A 241 -23.57 2.20 -41.66
CA ILE A 241 -23.55 0.79 -42.07
C ILE A 241 -24.93 0.15 -41.88
N GLY A 242 -25.59 0.41 -40.75
CA GLY A 242 -26.94 -0.09 -40.49
C GLY A 242 -27.95 0.43 -41.51
N TYR A 243 -27.91 1.72 -41.81
CA TYR A 243 -28.80 2.34 -42.80
C TYR A 243 -28.56 1.83 -44.23
N LEU A 244 -27.30 1.74 -44.66
CA LEU A 244 -26.94 1.19 -45.96
C LEU A 244 -27.32 -0.29 -46.11
N SER A 245 -27.20 -1.08 -45.04
CA SER A 245 -27.58 -2.51 -45.04
C SER A 245 -29.09 -2.70 -45.17
N VAL A 246 -29.89 -1.78 -44.59
CA VAL A 246 -31.36 -1.78 -44.73
C VAL A 246 -31.77 -1.39 -46.16
N ILE A 247 -31.13 -0.38 -46.77
CA ILE A 247 -31.45 0.07 -48.13
C ILE A 247 -31.04 -0.96 -49.18
N SER A 248 -29.87 -1.57 -49.01
CA SER A 248 -29.30 -2.50 -50.00
C SER A 248 -29.93 -3.89 -49.95
N GLY A 249 -30.81 -4.16 -48.97
CA GLY A 249 -31.44 -5.47 -48.76
C GLY A 249 -30.47 -6.60 -48.34
N THR A 250 -29.19 -6.29 -48.16
CA THR A 250 -28.11 -7.22 -47.84
C THR A 250 -27.96 -7.40 -46.34
N ILE A 251 -28.94 -8.05 -45.69
CA ILE A 251 -28.82 -8.44 -44.28
C ILE A 251 -28.37 -9.89 -44.23
N GLN A 252 -27.06 -10.15 -44.06
CA GLN A 252 -26.51 -11.51 -43.98
C GLN A 252 -26.59 -12.12 -42.57
N THR A 253 -26.69 -11.31 -41.51
CA THR A 253 -26.68 -11.80 -40.12
C THR A 253 -28.09 -12.16 -39.63
N PRO A 254 -28.38 -13.43 -39.29
CA PRO A 254 -29.74 -13.91 -39.00
C PRO A 254 -30.38 -13.27 -37.75
N TRP A 255 -29.59 -12.90 -36.74
CA TRP A 255 -30.12 -12.26 -35.53
C TRP A 255 -30.56 -10.80 -35.75
N LEU A 256 -29.94 -10.08 -36.70
CA LEU A 256 -30.36 -8.70 -37.04
C LEU A 256 -31.68 -8.68 -37.83
N LYS A 257 -32.00 -9.72 -38.60
CA LYS A 257 -33.26 -9.78 -39.37
C LYS A 257 -34.49 -9.69 -38.47
N GLY A 258 -34.47 -10.38 -37.32
CA GLY A 258 -35.57 -10.33 -36.36
C GLY A 258 -35.77 -8.96 -35.71
N ILE A 259 -34.66 -8.27 -35.40
CA ILE A 259 -34.68 -6.94 -34.79
C ILE A 259 -35.15 -5.88 -35.80
N ILE A 260 -34.64 -5.92 -37.03
CA ILE A 260 -35.01 -4.97 -38.10
C ILE A 260 -36.47 -5.15 -38.53
N ALA A 261 -36.97 -6.39 -38.57
CA ALA A 261 -38.37 -6.66 -38.90
C ALA A 261 -39.36 -6.11 -37.85
N TRP A 262 -38.95 -6.06 -36.57
CA TRP A 262 -39.76 -5.51 -35.49
C TRP A 262 -39.73 -3.98 -35.41
N LEU A 263 -38.57 -3.37 -35.73
CA LEU A 263 -38.39 -1.92 -35.66
C LEU A 263 -38.74 -1.16 -36.97
N GLY A 264 -38.71 -1.85 -38.11
CA GLY A 264 -38.82 -1.24 -39.43
C GLY A 264 -37.66 -0.27 -39.76
N PRO A 265 -37.62 0.28 -40.99
CA PRO A 265 -36.56 1.21 -41.41
C PRO A 265 -36.48 2.47 -40.53
N GLY A 266 -37.63 2.98 -40.07
CA GLY A 266 -37.70 4.13 -39.17
C GLY A 266 -37.12 3.85 -37.78
N GLY A 267 -37.31 2.64 -37.25
CA GLY A 267 -36.78 2.27 -35.94
C GLY A 267 -35.26 2.08 -35.92
N VAL A 268 -34.65 1.65 -37.04
CA VAL A 268 -33.18 1.59 -37.17
C VAL A 268 -32.57 3.00 -37.14
N SER A 269 -33.21 3.96 -37.82
CA SER A 269 -32.80 5.37 -37.78
C SER A 269 -32.95 5.97 -36.38
N LEU A 270 -34.03 5.66 -35.67
CA LEU A 270 -34.24 6.10 -34.28
C LEU A 270 -33.22 5.50 -33.32
N ALA A 271 -32.91 4.21 -33.44
CA ALA A 271 -31.89 3.55 -32.64
C ALA A 271 -30.50 4.15 -32.90
N GLY A 272 -30.17 4.46 -34.15
CA GLY A 272 -28.93 5.14 -34.50
C GLY A 272 -28.84 6.56 -33.96
N ALA A 273 -29.92 7.33 -34.05
CA ALA A 273 -30.00 8.67 -33.46
C ALA A 273 -29.84 8.63 -31.94
N MET A 274 -30.44 7.64 -31.27
CA MET A 274 -30.30 7.43 -29.83
C MET A 274 -28.86 7.08 -29.43
N LEU A 275 -28.18 6.25 -30.22
CA LEU A 275 -26.77 5.89 -30.01
C LEU A 275 -25.84 7.11 -30.16
N LEU A 276 -26.10 7.96 -31.15
CA LEU A 276 -25.39 9.24 -31.32
C LEU A 276 -25.63 10.22 -30.15
N LEU A 277 -26.86 10.33 -29.65
CA LEU A 277 -27.18 11.16 -28.49
C LEU A 277 -26.49 10.66 -27.21
N ILE A 278 -26.45 9.33 -26.99
CA ILE A 278 -25.70 8.73 -25.88
C ILE A 278 -24.21 9.02 -26.02
N ALA A 279 -23.66 8.86 -27.24
CA ALA A 279 -22.26 9.14 -27.52
C ALA A 279 -21.91 10.62 -27.29
N LEU A 280 -22.76 11.55 -27.73
CA LEU A 280 -22.63 12.98 -27.49
C LEU A 280 -22.74 13.33 -25.99
N GLY A 281 -23.64 12.68 -25.25
CA GLY A 281 -23.77 12.85 -23.80
C GLY A 281 -22.52 12.40 -23.03
N ILE A 282 -21.97 11.22 -23.37
CA ILE A 282 -20.74 10.69 -22.76
C ILE A 282 -19.53 11.56 -23.13
N SER A 283 -19.44 11.98 -24.40
CA SER A 283 -18.43 12.90 -24.93
C SER A 283 -18.47 14.25 -24.21
N GLY A 284 -19.65 14.84 -24.07
CA GLY A 284 -19.86 16.07 -23.30
C GLY A 284 -19.42 15.90 -21.85
N GLY A 285 -19.80 14.81 -21.18
CA GLY A 285 -19.38 14.53 -19.80
C GLY A 285 -17.86 14.42 -19.62
N LEU A 286 -17.16 13.84 -20.60
CA LEU A 286 -15.70 13.72 -20.61
C LEU A 286 -14.97 15.04 -20.87
N LEU A 287 -15.58 15.95 -21.63
CA LEU A 287 -15.00 17.25 -21.99
C LEU A 287 -15.34 18.36 -20.98
N PHE A 288 -16.55 18.37 -20.43
CA PHE A 288 -17.05 19.42 -19.51
C PHE A 288 -16.66 19.20 -18.05
N LYS A 289 -16.12 18.03 -17.68
CA LYS A 289 -15.60 17.76 -16.33
C LYS A 289 -14.07 17.64 -16.35
N PRO A 290 -13.33 18.73 -16.65
CA PRO A 290 -11.87 18.69 -16.63
C PRO A 290 -11.42 18.30 -15.22
N ARG A 291 -10.64 17.22 -15.12
CA ARG A 291 -9.99 16.87 -13.85
C ARG A 291 -8.93 17.94 -13.57
N THR A 292 -9.27 18.89 -12.71
CA THR A 292 -8.29 19.80 -12.12
C THR A 292 -7.40 18.96 -11.20
N ARG A 293 -6.10 18.91 -11.52
CA ARG A 293 -5.13 18.27 -10.65
C ARG A 293 -4.49 19.37 -9.83
N ARG A 294 -4.65 19.29 -8.51
CA ARG A 294 -3.94 20.17 -7.58
C ARG A 294 -2.65 19.50 -7.17
N GLU A 295 -1.57 20.26 -7.21
CA GLU A 295 -0.25 19.82 -6.77
C GLU A 295 0.46 20.91 -6.01
N LEU A 296 1.11 20.52 -4.91
CA LEU A 296 2.00 21.37 -4.15
C LEU A 296 3.42 21.03 -4.61
N VAL A 297 4.13 22.01 -5.16
CA VAL A 297 5.47 21.85 -5.75
C VAL A 297 6.45 22.69 -4.96
N ALA A 298 7.64 22.14 -4.65
CA ALA A 298 8.71 22.92 -4.04
C ALA A 298 9.20 23.99 -5.03
N ILE A 299 9.37 25.23 -4.55
CA ILE A 299 9.87 26.34 -5.37
C ILE A 299 11.28 26.01 -5.86
N GLY A 300 11.54 26.19 -7.16
CA GLY A 300 12.80 25.80 -7.82
C GLY A 300 12.74 24.49 -8.63
N LEU A 301 11.67 23.69 -8.48
CA LEU A 301 11.40 22.50 -9.32
C LEU A 301 10.26 22.72 -10.34
N GLU A 302 9.80 23.96 -10.52
CA GLU A 302 8.61 24.29 -11.32
C GLU A 302 8.78 24.05 -12.83
N LYS A 303 9.99 23.81 -13.33
CA LYS A 303 10.35 23.91 -14.75
C LYS A 303 10.49 22.60 -15.54
N VAL A 304 9.96 21.47 -15.07
CA VAL A 304 10.28 20.16 -15.69
C VAL A 304 9.15 19.49 -16.49
N ASP A 305 7.91 19.96 -16.44
CA ASP A 305 6.81 19.31 -17.19
C ASP A 305 6.13 20.32 -18.13
N GLU A 306 6.69 20.49 -19.34
CA GLU A 306 6.05 21.14 -20.51
C GLU A 306 5.66 20.10 -21.57
#